data_AF-A0A838JHB4-F1
#
_entry.id   AF-A0A838JHB4-F1
#
_cell.length_a   1.000
_cell.length_b   1.000
_cell.length_c   1.000
_cell.angle_alpha   90.00
_cell.angle_beta   90.00
_cell.angle_gamma   90.00
#
_symmetry.space_group_name_H-M   'P 1'
#
loop_
_entity.id
_entity.type
_entity.pdbx_description
1 polymer ?
#
loop_
_entity_poly.entity_id
_entity_poly.type
_entity_poly.pdbx_seq_one_letter_code
_entity_poly.pdbx_strand_id
1 'polypeptide(L)'
;LFTWAIPAGGWAMLLILLLVVLSNDLALRWLKTKRWKQLQQLNYLVFVLAVVHIFAYQLWNNHLVPYLLISVLAVAGVVTLQIAAWSVVLQKMAMSNKWLK
;
A
#
# COMPACT_ATOMS: atom_id res chain seq x y z
N LEU A 1 5.28 -16.09 -18.63
CA LEU A 1 4.96 -15.61 -17.27
C LEU A 1 5.87 -14.46 -16.83
N PHE A 2 7.19 -14.50 -17.10
CA PHE A 2 8.14 -13.40 -16.84
C PHE A 2 7.73 -12.02 -17.40
N THR A 3 7.00 -11.98 -18.52
CA THR A 3 6.53 -10.74 -19.16
C THR A 3 5.56 -9.91 -18.32
N TRP A 4 4.86 -10.46 -17.32
CA TRP A 4 3.90 -9.70 -16.49
C TRP A 4 4.52 -9.10 -15.23
N ALA A 5 5.62 -9.67 -14.71
CA ALA A 5 6.26 -9.18 -13.49
C ALA A 5 6.99 -7.85 -13.68
N ILE A 6 7.57 -7.63 -14.88
CA ILE A 6 8.26 -6.38 -15.24
C ILE A 6 7.28 -5.19 -15.33
N PRO A 7 6.11 -5.30 -16.00
CA PRO A 7 5.08 -4.27 -15.97
C PRO A 7 4.64 -3.92 -14.55
N ALA A 8 4.38 -4.91 -13.68
CA ALA A 8 3.87 -4.63 -12.33
C ALA A 8 4.83 -3.77 -11.50
N GLY A 9 6.14 -4.08 -11.55
CA GLY A 9 7.17 -3.28 -10.88
C GLY A 9 7.32 -1.88 -11.47
N GLY A 10 7.30 -1.75 -12.81
CA GLY A 10 7.38 -0.46 -13.50
C GLY A 10 6.17 0.44 -13.20
N TRP A 11 4.96 -0.11 -13.24
CA TRP A 11 3.73 0.61 -12.89
C TRP A 11 3.72 1.04 -11.41
N ALA A 12 4.17 0.17 -10.50
CA ALA A 12 4.30 0.51 -9.09
C ALA A 12 5.26 1.70 -8.89
N MET A 13 6.42 1.70 -9.55
CA MET A 13 7.40 2.79 -9.47
C MET A 13 6.83 4.12 -9.98
N LEU A 14 6.13 4.11 -11.12
CA LEU A 14 5.49 5.32 -11.67
C LEU A 14 4.41 5.87 -10.73
N LEU A 15 3.59 4.98 -10.17
CA LEU A 15 2.57 5.38 -9.20
C LEU A 15 3.18 5.92 -7.91
N ILE A 16 4.26 5.33 -7.40
CA ILE A 16 4.99 5.85 -6.24
C ILE A 16 5.53 7.25 -6.53
N LEU A 17 6.18 7.46 -7.68
CA LEU A 17 6.71 8.78 -8.04
C LEU A 17 5.59 9.83 -8.11
N LEU A 18 4.47 9.49 -8.73
CA LEU A 18 3.29 10.35 -8.75
C LEU A 18 2.81 10.68 -7.33
N LEU A 19 2.67 9.66 -6.47
CA LEU A 19 2.18 9.81 -5.09
C LEU A 19 3.13 10.65 -4.23
N VAL A 20 4.44 10.48 -4.40
CA VAL A 20 5.50 11.27 -3.72
C VAL A 20 5.40 12.72 -4.13
N VAL A 21 5.30 13.01 -5.43
CA VAL A 21 5.11 14.38 -5.93
C VAL A 21 3.82 14.97 -5.38
N LEU A 22 2.75 14.18 -5.23
CA LEU A 22 1.49 14.66 -4.65
C LEU A 22 1.49 14.73 -3.11
N SER A 23 2.52 14.27 -2.41
CA SER A 23 2.55 14.15 -0.94
C SER A 23 2.84 15.47 -0.20
N ASN A 24 2.81 16.61 -0.89
CA ASN A 24 3.14 17.92 -0.33
C ASN A 24 1.92 18.83 -0.11
N ASP A 25 2.09 19.85 0.73
CA ASP A 25 1.01 20.79 1.09
C ASP A 25 0.49 21.62 -0.09
N LEU A 26 1.32 21.93 -1.09
CA LEU A 26 0.89 22.66 -2.28
C LEU A 26 -0.09 21.80 -3.10
N ALA A 27 0.22 20.52 -3.26
CA ALA A 27 -0.66 19.56 -3.93
C ALA A 27 -1.99 19.37 -3.17
N LEU A 28 -1.96 19.32 -1.84
CA LEU A 28 -3.16 19.25 -1.02
C LEU A 28 -4.07 20.47 -1.20
N ARG A 29 -3.50 21.67 -1.22
CA ARG A 29 -4.23 22.94 -1.44
C ARG A 29 -4.82 23.01 -2.84
N TRP A 30 -4.07 22.56 -3.85
CA TRP A 30 -4.50 22.60 -5.25
C TRP A 30 -5.62 21.57 -5.56
N LEU A 31 -5.47 20.33 -5.09
CA LEU A 31 -6.43 19.24 -5.38
C LEU A 31 -7.64 19.25 -4.44
N LYS A 32 -7.57 19.96 -3.31
CA LYS A 32 -8.51 19.91 -2.18
C LYS A 32 -8.51 18.54 -1.50
N THR A 33 -8.81 18.53 -0.20
CA THR A 33 -8.69 17.36 0.69
C THR A 33 -9.33 16.08 0.14
N LYS A 34 -10.54 16.18 -0.45
CA LYS A 34 -11.27 15.00 -0.94
C LYS A 34 -10.57 14.31 -2.12
N ARG A 35 -10.18 15.06 -3.15
CA ARG A 35 -9.55 14.48 -4.35
C ARG A 35 -8.12 14.06 -4.08
N TRP A 36 -7.38 14.85 -3.29
CA TRP A 36 -6.04 14.49 -2.84
C TRP A 36 -6.04 13.14 -2.11
N LYS A 37 -6.99 12.93 -1.20
CA LYS A 37 -7.12 11.66 -0.47
C LYS A 37 -7.46 10.49 -1.41
N GLN A 38 -8.34 10.68 -2.40
CA GLN A 38 -8.65 9.63 -3.38
C GLN A 38 -7.41 9.24 -4.20
N LEU A 39 -6.58 10.20 -4.60
CA LEU A 39 -5.33 9.92 -5.31
C LEU A 39 -4.33 9.22 -4.40
N GLN A 40 -4.19 9.65 -3.14
CA GLN A 40 -3.29 8.99 -2.18
C GLN A 40 -3.72 7.55 -1.83
N GLN A 41 -5.01 7.20 -1.99
CA GLN A 41 -5.48 5.81 -1.86
C GLN A 41 -4.93 4.88 -2.95
N LEU A 42 -4.37 5.39 -4.05
CA LEU A 42 -3.64 4.57 -5.03
C LEU A 42 -2.41 3.89 -4.42
N ASN A 43 -1.96 4.29 -3.23
CA ASN A 43 -0.92 3.57 -2.49
C ASN A 43 -1.34 2.12 -2.15
N TYR A 44 -2.65 1.82 -2.01
CA TYR A 44 -3.12 0.44 -1.85
C TYR A 44 -2.92 -0.38 -3.14
N LEU A 45 -3.11 0.25 -4.30
CA LEU A 45 -2.84 -0.39 -5.59
C LEU A 45 -1.33 -0.64 -5.77
N VAL A 46 -0.49 0.32 -5.38
CA VAL A 46 0.98 0.15 -5.35
C VAL A 46 1.37 -1.04 -4.48
N PHE A 47 0.79 -1.18 -3.29
CA PHE A 47 1.05 -2.32 -2.42
C PHE A 47 0.72 -3.65 -3.11
N VAL A 48 -0.46 -3.77 -3.74
CA VAL A 48 -0.83 -4.98 -4.49
C VAL A 48 0.15 -5.27 -5.62
N LEU A 49 0.53 -4.25 -6.39
CA LEU A 49 1.50 -4.40 -7.48
C LEU A 49 2.88 -4.85 -6.96
N ALA A 50 3.33 -4.32 -5.82
CA ALA A 50 4.59 -4.70 -5.19
C ALA A 50 4.57 -6.16 -4.70
N VAL A 51 3.47 -6.60 -4.09
CA VAL A 51 3.27 -8.00 -3.67
C VAL A 51 3.32 -8.92 -4.90
N VAL A 52 2.54 -8.62 -5.93
CA VAL A 52 2.53 -9.40 -7.17
C VAL A 52 3.93 -9.46 -7.79
N HIS A 53 4.64 -8.33 -7.85
CA HIS A 53 5.99 -8.26 -8.40
C HIS A 53 6.98 -9.16 -7.64
N ILE A 54 7.02 -9.06 -6.31
CA ILE A 54 7.97 -9.81 -5.48
C ILE A 54 7.70 -11.32 -5.54
N PHE A 55 6.44 -11.75 -5.49
CA PHE A 55 6.10 -13.18 -5.58
C PHE A 55 6.30 -13.71 -7.01
N ALA A 56 5.89 -12.97 -8.04
CA ALA A 56 6.10 -13.38 -9.43
C ALA A 56 7.59 -13.54 -9.77
N TYR A 57 8.44 -12.62 -9.28
CA TYR A 57 9.89 -12.74 -9.41
C TYR A 57 10.42 -14.00 -8.71
N GLN A 58 9.91 -14.29 -7.51
CA GLN A 58 10.37 -15.45 -6.74
C GLN A 58 9.97 -16.79 -7.34
N LEU A 59 8.75 -16.92 -7.84
CA LEU A 59 8.29 -18.12 -8.55
C LEU A 59 9.09 -18.37 -9.83
N TRP A 60 9.50 -17.31 -10.53
CA TRP A 60 10.21 -17.43 -11.79
C TRP A 60 11.64 -17.94 -11.62
N ASN A 61 12.36 -17.38 -10.65
CA ASN A 61 13.79 -17.62 -10.47
C ASN A 61 14.09 -18.80 -9.53
N ASN A 62 13.09 -19.60 -9.14
CA ASN A 62 13.23 -20.74 -8.20
C ASN A 62 14.11 -20.39 -6.98
N HIS A 63 13.82 -19.24 -6.35
CA HIS A 63 14.69 -18.72 -5.29
C HIS A 63 14.71 -19.63 -4.05
N LEU A 64 15.86 -19.59 -3.37
CA LEU A 64 16.10 -20.21 -2.06
C LEU A 64 15.03 -19.76 -1.05
N VAL A 65 14.50 -20.72 -0.28
CA VAL A 65 13.54 -20.58 0.84
C VAL A 65 13.66 -19.28 1.67
N PRO A 66 14.86 -18.78 2.05
CA PRO A 66 14.99 -17.53 2.81
C PRO A 66 14.31 -16.29 2.18
N TYR A 67 14.37 -16.12 0.86
CA TYR A 67 13.79 -14.93 0.22
C TYR A 67 12.26 -14.95 0.26
N LEU A 68 11.68 -16.15 0.18
CA LEU A 68 10.23 -16.34 0.25
C LEU A 68 9.73 -16.07 1.66
N LEU A 69 10.47 -16.57 2.67
CA LEU A 69 10.17 -16.31 4.07
C LEU A 69 10.19 -14.82 4.39
N ILE A 70 11.24 -14.09 3.99
CA ILE A 70 11.36 -12.64 4.22
C ILE A 70 10.19 -11.90 3.56
N SER A 71 9.81 -12.29 2.34
CA SER A 71 8.73 -11.64 1.60
C SER A 71 7.37 -11.85 2.27
N VAL A 72 7.09 -13.07 2.73
CA VAL A 72 5.87 -13.39 3.50
C VAL A 72 5.85 -12.61 4.81
N LEU A 73 6.97 -12.55 5.54
CA LEU A 73 7.07 -11.80 6.79
C LEU A 73 6.85 -10.30 6.58
N ALA A 74 7.41 -9.72 5.52
CA ALA A 74 7.22 -8.31 5.19
C ALA A 74 5.74 -8.00 4.87
N VAL A 75 5.10 -8.84 4.04
CA VAL A 75 3.67 -8.69 3.70
C VAL A 75 2.80 -8.84 4.95
N ALA A 76 3.05 -9.87 5.76
CA ALA A 76 2.32 -10.10 7.00
C ALA A 76 2.46 -8.92 7.97
N GLY A 77 3.69 -8.38 8.12
CA GLY A 77 3.94 -7.20 8.94
C GLY A 77 3.16 -5.97 8.49
N VAL A 78 3.08 -5.72 7.18
CA VAL A 78 2.28 -4.61 6.65
C VAL A 78 0.79 -4.82 6.93
N VAL A 79 0.27 -6.04 6.73
CA VAL A 79 -1.15 -6.36 6.96
C VAL A 79 -1.52 -6.24 8.44
N THR A 80 -0.70 -6.75 9.35
CA THR A 80 -0.97 -6.65 10.79
C THR A 80 -0.98 -5.20 11.27
N LEU A 81 -0.05 -4.37 10.79
CA LEU A 81 -0.04 -2.93 11.06
C LEU A 81 -1.30 -2.23 10.54
N GLN A 82 -1.77 -2.58 9.34
CA GLN A 82 -3.01 -2.01 8.79
C GLN A 82 -4.24 -2.39 9.63
N ILE A 83 -4.34 -3.64 10.06
CA ILE A 83 -5.44 -4.11 10.93
C ILE A 83 -5.39 -3.39 12.28
N ALA A 84 -4.21 -3.25 12.88
CA ALA A 84 -4.02 -2.53 14.14
C ALA A 84 -4.39 -1.04 14.01
N ALA A 85 -4.01 -0.39 12.91
CA ALA A 85 -4.39 1.00 12.65
C ALA A 85 -5.92 1.14 12.51
N TRP A 86 -6.57 0.21 11.81
CA TRP A 86 -8.03 0.21 11.65
C TRP A 86 -8.77 0.01 12.97
N SER A 87 -8.29 -0.89 13.83
CA SER A 87 -8.93 -1.14 15.14
C SER A 87 -8.89 0.09 16.04
N VAL A 88 -7.78 0.85 16.05
CA VAL A 88 -7.67 2.12 16.78
C VAL A 88 -8.67 3.16 16.27
N VAL A 89 -8.86 3.25 14.95
CA VAL A 89 -9.84 4.15 14.34
C VAL A 89 -11.26 3.79 14.76
N LEU A 90 -11.62 2.50 14.73
CA LEU A 90 -12.93 2.02 15.18
C LEU A 90 -13.19 2.32 16.66
N GLN A 91 -12.19 2.14 17.52
CA GLN A 91 -12.29 2.47 18.95
C GLN A 91 -12.60 3.96 19.16
N LYS A 92 -11.92 4.84 18.43
CA LYS A 92 -12.17 6.30 18.50
C LYS A 92 -13.59 6.65 18.07
N MET A 93 -14.10 6.03 17.00
CA MET A 93 -15.49 6.25 16.54
C MET A 93 -16.52 5.76 17.55
N ALA A 94 -16.30 4.57 18.13
CA ALA A 94 -17.19 4.02 19.16
C ALA A 94 -17.26 4.90 20.41
N MET A 95 -16.11 5.43 20.87
CA MET A 95 -16.04 6.37 21.99
C MET A 95 -16.76 7.68 21.66
N SER A 96 -16.55 8.26 20.48
CA SER A 96 -17.21 9.51 20.07
C SER A 96 -18.74 9.38 20.01
N ASN A 97 -19.25 8.25 19.53
CA ASN A 97 -20.70 8.01 19.44
C ASN A 97 -21.36 7.87 20.82
N LYS A 98 -20.60 7.41 21.83
CA LYS A 98 -21.09 7.26 23.21
C LYS A 98 -21.37 8.61 23.89
N TRP A 99 -20.73 9.70 23.46
CA TRP A 99 -20.95 11.06 24.02
C TRP A 99 -22.03 11.86 23.29
N LEU A 100 -22.54 11.35 22.15
CA LEU A 100 -23.58 11.99 21.36
C LEU A 100 -24.99 11.41 21.63
N LYS A 101 -25.08 10.35 22.44
CA LYS A 101 -26.33 9.78 22.98
C LYS A 101 -26.45 10.14 24.45
#